data_AF-A0A7W1GM78-F1
#
_entry.id   AF-A0A7W1GM78-F1
#
_cell.length_a   1.000
_cell.length_b   1.000
_cell.length_c   1.000
_cell.angle_alpha   90.00
_cell.angle_beta   90.00
_cell.angle_gamma   90.00
#
_symmetry.space_group_name_H-M   'P 1'
#
loop_
_entity.id
_entity.type
_entity.pdbx_description
1 polymer ?
#
loop_
_entity_poly.entity_id
_entity_poly.type
_entity_poly.pdbx_seq_one_letter_code
_entity_poly.pdbx_strand_id
1 'polypeptide(L)' 'QLKKLKVSDLLIQTLYTVSSLGYSRLATENRDLDQAKLAIEAMRALIPVLAESVPEEVLSDFNQVMSNMQLAYAKAVAEG' A
#
# COMPACT_ATOMS: atom_id res chain seq x y z
N GLN A 1 9.79 -25.67 -3.92
CA GLN A 1 9.78 -24.73 -2.78
C GLN A 1 8.49 -23.92 -2.67
N LEU A 2 7.81 -23.58 -3.78
CA LEU A 2 6.47 -22.96 -3.79
C LEU A 2 5.36 -23.69 -3.02
N LYS A 3 5.44 -25.02 -2.86
CA LYS A 3 4.38 -25.84 -2.22
C LYS A 3 4.07 -25.47 -0.75
N LYS A 4 4.91 -24.68 -0.08
CA LYS A 4 4.73 -24.28 1.32
C LYS A 4 4.39 -22.79 1.51
N LEU A 5 4.44 -22.00 0.44
CA LEU A 5 4.18 -20.56 0.52
C LEU A 5 2.67 -20.31 0.48
N LYS A 6 2.14 -19.54 1.43
CA LYS A 6 0.76 -19.11 1.37
C LYS A 6 0.65 -17.87 0.48
N VAL A 7 -0.46 -17.78 -0.27
CA VAL A 7 -0.76 -16.59 -1.08
C VAL A 7 -0.90 -15.35 -0.19
N SER A 8 -1.45 -15.50 1.02
CA SER A 8 -1.54 -14.42 2.03
C SER A 8 -0.19 -13.81 2.35
N ASP A 9 0.84 -14.65 2.54
CA ASP A 9 2.18 -14.18 2.91
C ASP A 9 2.81 -13.37 1.77
N LEU A 10 2.60 -13.82 0.52
CA LEU A 10 3.05 -13.10 -0.67
C LEU A 10 2.31 -11.76 -0.84
N LEU A 11 1.00 -11.73 -0.60
CA LEU A 11 0.20 -10.51 -0.69
C LEU A 11 0.58 -9.49 0.39
N ILE A 12 0.87 -9.94 1.63
CA ILE A 12 1.44 -9.08 2.68
C ILE A 12 2.76 -8.45 2.20
N GLN A 13 3.67 -9.27 1.67
CA GLN A 13 4.95 -8.76 1.14
C GLN A 13 4.76 -7.80 -0.03
N THR A 14 3.77 -8.06 -0.88
CA THR A 14 3.40 -7.19 -1.99
C THR A 14 2.89 -5.84 -1.47
N LEU A 15 2.00 -5.82 -0.47
CA LEU A 15 1.51 -4.59 0.15
C LEU A 15 2.63 -3.76 0.79
N TYR A 16 3.59 -4.39 1.46
CA TYR A 16 4.78 -3.70 1.96
C TYR A 16 5.60 -3.07 0.83
N THR A 17 5.81 -3.81 -0.26
CA THR A 17 6.58 -3.32 -1.42
C THR A 17 5.87 -2.16 -2.11
N VAL A 18 4.56 -2.29 -2.35
CA VAL A 18 3.71 -1.26 -2.97
C VAL A 18 3.66 -0.01 -2.10
N SER A 19 3.50 -0.16 -0.78
CA SER A 19 3.48 0.99 0.13
C SER A 19 4.81 1.74 0.18
N SER A 20 5.93 1.02 0.27
CA SER A 20 7.27 1.61 0.23
C SER A 20 7.52 2.39 -1.07
N LEU A 21 7.17 1.78 -2.21
CA LEU A 21 7.29 2.44 -3.51
C LEU A 21 6.36 3.65 -3.62
N GLY A 22 5.12 3.54 -3.15
CA GLY A 22 4.16 4.64 -3.12
C GLY A 22 4.68 5.87 -2.36
N TYR A 23 5.30 5.66 -1.20
CA TYR A 23 5.94 6.76 -0.45
C TYR A 23 7.14 7.35 -1.21
N SER A 24 7.96 6.52 -1.85
CA SER A 24 9.06 7.01 -2.69
C SER A 24 8.55 7.92 -3.83
N ARG A 25 7.39 7.62 -4.41
CA ARG A 25 6.74 8.46 -5.44
C ARG A 25 6.06 9.72 -4.92
N LEU A 26 5.91 9.86 -3.61
CA LEU A 26 5.42 11.09 -2.98
C LEU A 26 6.57 12.05 -2.60
N ALA A 27 7.80 11.55 -2.50
CA ALA A 27 8.97 12.37 -2.19
C ALA A 27 9.24 13.39 -3.31
N THR A 28 9.55 14.64 -2.93
CA THR A 28 9.73 15.77 -3.87
C THR A 28 10.74 15.49 -4.98
N GLU A 29 11.83 14.79 -4.65
CA GLU A 29 12.91 14.41 -5.57
C GLU A 29 12.51 13.41 -6.66
N ASN A 30 11.49 12.57 -6.42
CA ASN A 30 11.08 11.47 -7.30
C ASN A 30 9.57 11.45 -7.53
N ARG A 31 8.94 12.64 -7.44
CA ARG A 31 7.49 12.79 -7.38
C ARG A 31 6.82 12.27 -8.66
N ASP A 32 5.92 11.31 -8.49
CA ASP A 32 5.08 10.74 -9.54
C ASP A 32 3.69 10.45 -8.94
N LEU A 33 2.77 11.41 -9.14
CA LEU A 33 1.44 11.35 -8.53
C LEU A 33 0.56 10.24 -9.13
N ASP A 34 0.76 9.89 -10.40
CA ASP A 34 0.01 8.81 -11.03
C ASP A 34 0.41 7.45 -10.43
N GLN A 35 1.71 7.22 -10.22
CA GLN A 35 2.20 6.02 -9.55
C GLN A 35 1.82 5.98 -8.07
N ALA A 36 1.86 7.12 -7.36
CA ALA A 36 1.41 7.17 -5.97
C ALA A 36 -0.09 6.84 -5.83
N LYS A 37 -0.92 7.38 -6.73
CA LYS A 37 -2.35 7.05 -6.80
C LYS A 37 -2.58 5.57 -7.11
N LEU A 38 -1.82 5.00 -8.04
CA LEU A 38 -1.90 3.57 -8.35
C LEU A 38 -1.57 2.70 -7.13
N ALA A 39 -0.55 3.08 -6.34
CA ALA A 39 -0.22 2.38 -5.10
C ALA A 39 -1.37 2.43 -4.08
N ILE A 40 -2.00 3.59 -3.88
CA ILE A 40 -3.16 3.76 -3.00
C ILE A 40 -4.32 2.85 -3.44
N GLU A 41 -4.66 2.85 -4.73
CA GLU A 41 -5.78 2.05 -5.23
C GLU A 41 -5.48 0.55 -5.21
N ALA A 42 -4.23 0.14 -5.44
CA ALA A 42 -3.81 -1.25 -5.25
C ALA A 42 -3.95 -1.68 -3.78
N MET A 43 -3.53 -0.84 -2.82
CA MET A 43 -3.72 -1.12 -1.40
C MET A 43 -5.21 -1.21 -1.04
N ARG A 44 -6.03 -0.26 -1.51
CA ARG A 44 -7.49 -0.25 -1.30
C ARG A 44 -8.15 -1.52 -1.79
N ALA A 45 -7.71 -2.06 -2.92
CA ALA A 45 -8.25 -3.29 -3.50
C ALA A 45 -7.76 -4.56 -2.78
N LEU A 46 -6.50 -4.62 -2.38
CA LEU A 46 -5.88 -5.83 -1.85
C LEU A 46 -6.08 -6.03 -0.34
N ILE A 47 -6.20 -4.96 0.45
CA ILE A 47 -6.41 -5.08 1.90
C ILE A 47 -7.69 -5.87 2.23
N PRO A 48 -8.87 -5.60 1.63
CA PRO A 48 -10.08 -6.36 1.90
C PRO A 48 -9.98 -7.84 1.49
N VAL A 49 -9.20 -8.16 0.44
CA VAL A 49 -8.98 -9.54 -0.01
C VAL A 49 -8.27 -10.38 1.06
N LEU A 50 -7.49 -9.75 1.95
CA LEU A 50 -6.80 -10.44 3.03
C LEU A 50 -7.67 -10.68 4.28
N ALA A 51 -8.88 -10.13 4.35
CA ALA A 51 -9.65 -10.04 5.59
C ALA A 51 -9.88 -11.37 6.32
N GLU A 52 -10.10 -12.46 5.59
CA GLU A 52 -10.33 -13.79 6.15
C GLU A 52 -9.04 -14.64 6.24
N SER A 53 -7.93 -14.13 5.73
CA SER A 53 -6.68 -14.88 5.57
C SER A 53 -5.57 -14.46 6.54
N VAL A 54 -5.73 -13.32 7.22
CA VAL A 54 -4.71 -12.74 8.11
C VAL A 54 -5.36 -12.19 9.39
N PRO A 55 -4.59 -12.02 10.49
CA PRO A 55 -5.11 -11.38 11.70
C PRO A 55 -5.61 -9.95 11.45
N GLU A 56 -6.65 -9.54 12.17
CA GLU A 56 -7.24 -8.20 12.04
C GLU A 56 -6.23 -7.07 12.26
N GLU A 57 -5.27 -7.27 13.17
CA GLU A 57 -4.18 -6.34 13.47
C GLU A 57 -3.35 -6.01 12.22
N VAL A 58 -3.07 -7.02 11.39
CA VAL A 58 -2.32 -6.84 10.13
C VAL A 58 -3.11 -5.98 9.13
N LEU A 59 -4.43 -6.15 9.08
CA LEU A 59 -5.30 -5.33 8.22
C LEU A 59 -5.35 -3.89 8.73
N SER A 60 -5.45 -3.70 10.04
CA SER A 60 -5.46 -2.39 10.67
C SER A 60 -4.20 -1.60 10.35
N ASP A 61 -3.03 -2.25 10.47
CA ASP A 61 -1.73 -1.64 10.13
C ASP A 61 -1.69 -1.17 8.66
N PHE A 62 -2.10 -2.00 7.70
CA PHE A 62 -2.12 -1.60 6.29
C PHE A 62 -3.15 -0.52 5.99
N ASN A 63 -4.31 -0.52 6.66
CA ASN A 63 -5.28 0.57 6.54
C ASN A 63 -4.72 1.90 7.06
N GLN A 64 -3.96 1.87 8.16
CA GLN A 64 -3.29 3.06 8.67
C GLN A 64 -2.22 3.57 7.68
N VAL A 65 -1.42 2.67 7.11
CA VAL A 65 -0.42 3.00 6.10
C VAL A 65 -1.06 3.63 4.86
N MET A 66 -2.15 3.04 4.35
CA MET A 66 -2.90 3.57 3.20
C MET A 66 -3.48 4.95 3.51
N SER A 67 -4.06 5.14 4.70
CA SER A 67 -4.64 6.42 5.11
C SER A 67 -3.59 7.53 5.18
N ASN A 68 -2.42 7.24 5.76
CA ASN A 68 -1.30 8.16 5.80
C ASN A 68 -0.80 8.51 4.40
N MET A 69 -0.73 7.53 3.49
CA MET A 69 -0.35 7.75 2.11
C MET A 69 -1.37 8.63 1.37
N GLN A 70 -2.67 8.42 1.58
CA GLN A 70 -3.73 9.27 1.01
C GLN A 70 -3.62 10.72 1.47
N LEU A 71 -3.33 10.95 2.76
CA LEU A 71 -3.10 12.29 3.31
C LEU A 71 -1.86 12.95 2.68
N ALA A 72 -0.76 12.22 2.56
CA ALA A 72 0.46 12.72 1.92
C ALA A 72 0.24 13.03 0.43
N TYR A 73 -0.50 12.17 -0.29
CA TYR A 73 -0.90 12.39 -1.66
C TYR A 73 -1.75 13.65 -1.83
N ALA A 74 -2.78 13.83 -0.99
CA ALA A 74 -3.64 15.01 -1.04
C ALA A 74 -2.84 16.32 -0.83
N LYS A 75 -1.88 16.32 0.10
CA LYS A 75 -0.95 17.45 0.30
C LYS A 75 -0.09 17.69 -0.94
N ALA A 76 0.52 16.65 -1.50
CA ALA A 76 1.37 16.75 -2.67
C ALA A 76 0.62 17.25 -3.93
N VAL A 77 -0.66 16.89 -4.07
CA VAL A 77 -1.55 17.41 -5.12
C VAL A 77 -1.86 18.89 -4.91
N ALA A 78 -2.06 19.34 -3.67
CA ALA A 78 -2.35 20.74 -3.36
C ALA A 78 -1.14 21.68 -3.49
N GLU A 79 0.08 21.14 -3.42
CA GLU A 79 1.34 21.86 -3.59
C GLU A 79 1.75 22.08 -5.06
N GLY A 80 1.15 21.32 -5.99
CA GLY A 80 1.44 21.37 -7.43
C GLY A 80 0.40 22.16 -8.21
#